data_AF-A0A084VB55-F1
#
_entry.id   AF-A0A084VB55-F1
#
_cell.length_a   1.000
_cell.length_b   1.000
_cell.length_c   1.000
_cell.angle_alpha   90.00
_cell.angle_beta   90.00
_cell.angle_gamma   90.00
#
_symmetry.space_group_name_H-M   'P 1'
#
loop_
_entity.id
_entity.type
_entity.pdbx_description
1 polymer ?
#
loop_
_entity_poly.entity_id
_entity_poly.type
_entity_poly.pdbx_seq_one_letter_code
_entity_poly.pdbx_strand_id
1 'polypeptide(L)'
;MMYRIVNGSLTDIAHFPFMVSIQRWEGDTKTHLCGGTLISNIWILTAGHCVHEIEAQQSGIVRVESSFHASGGALLTINRTVRHQNLRYGRTGIDYDYGLVKLSTSVERAVLVHLVADQRRFPAGELCTVVGWGITKGTGERDQLRLVRIPIVKQAHCAAIYDEVQPITGRMVCAGYAEGGRDACEGDSGGPLICRGIQAGITSWGLGCAKPNRYGVYSDIGNQREWIRKHAAAFSGRRQISFRIVNGTETTVTAYPYIVSVHKWTPLVKQHICGGTLISESWILTAAHCTDKLTPQTTMVRANSSFYKSGGKLHRVVQVIKHPNFTYVTGDYDFGLLKLRERYMRAVVVKLPTGSRRFPPGERCTAMGWGYTQGPESREQLRKVELPIVPQQICRKAYEATDEITARMICAGYAEGLRDACDVSMVILLVNQRFN
;
A
#
# COMPACT_ATOMS: atom_id res chain seq x y z
N MET A 1 35.78 4.20 -11.17
CA MET A 1 35.32 5.01 -10.02
C MET A 1 33.81 4.78 -9.88
N MET A 2 33.39 3.94 -8.94
CA MET A 2 31.96 3.62 -8.71
C MET A 2 31.27 4.78 -7.97
N TYR A 3 30.10 5.19 -8.44
CA TYR A 3 29.38 6.39 -7.99
C TYR A 3 28.32 6.04 -6.92
N ARG A 4 27.75 7.06 -6.25
CA ARG A 4 27.16 7.03 -4.89
C ARG A 4 25.79 7.76 -4.77
N ILE A 5 24.94 7.52 -3.74
CA ILE A 5 23.89 8.50 -3.35
C ILE A 5 24.59 9.77 -2.90
N VAL A 6 24.29 10.87 -3.56
CA VAL A 6 24.93 12.17 -3.30
C VAL A 6 23.97 13.05 -2.49
N ASN A 7 24.44 13.56 -1.34
CA ASN A 7 23.70 14.48 -0.46
C ASN A 7 22.31 13.96 0.02
N GLY A 8 22.19 12.65 0.25
CA GLY A 8 21.02 12.05 0.93
C GLY A 8 21.13 12.11 2.46
N SER A 9 19.99 12.08 3.15
CA SER A 9 19.90 12.05 4.62
C SER A 9 19.67 10.63 5.13
N LEU A 10 20.14 10.33 6.34
CA LEU A 10 19.79 9.09 7.04
C LEU A 10 18.28 9.03 7.28
N THR A 11 17.73 7.82 7.24
CA THR A 11 16.34 7.54 7.61
C THR A 11 16.24 6.21 8.35
N ASP A 12 15.05 5.93 8.85
CA ASP A 12 14.72 4.69 9.55
C ASP A 12 13.64 3.91 8.79
N ILE A 13 13.64 2.59 8.95
CA ILE A 13 12.65 1.67 8.39
C ILE A 13 11.23 2.01 8.86
N ALA A 14 11.05 2.60 10.05
CA ALA A 14 9.76 3.04 10.55
C ALA A 14 9.08 4.08 9.64
N HIS A 15 9.85 4.90 8.91
CA HIS A 15 9.32 5.87 7.95
C HIS A 15 8.95 5.22 6.60
N PHE A 16 9.64 4.14 6.22
CA PHE A 16 9.43 3.42 4.97
C PHE A 16 9.34 1.91 5.20
N PRO A 17 8.33 1.43 5.95
CA PRO A 17 8.27 0.06 6.47
C PRO A 17 8.08 -1.02 5.39
N PHE A 18 7.82 -0.62 4.15
CA PHE A 18 7.75 -1.50 2.98
C PHE A 18 9.13 -1.77 2.35
N MET A 19 10.19 -1.08 2.76
CA MET A 19 11.53 -1.25 2.18
C MET A 19 12.11 -2.61 2.52
N VAL A 20 12.76 -3.24 1.53
CA VAL A 20 13.46 -4.51 1.70
C VAL A 20 14.84 -4.46 1.07
N SER A 21 15.79 -5.16 1.71
CA SER A 21 17.13 -5.36 1.20
C SER A 21 17.22 -6.76 0.60
N ILE A 22 17.42 -6.84 -0.72
CA ILE A 22 17.69 -8.10 -1.42
C ILE A 22 19.19 -8.33 -1.39
N GLN A 23 19.58 -9.53 -0.98
CA GLN A 23 20.96 -9.90 -0.69
C GLN A 23 21.31 -11.21 -1.38
N ARG A 24 22.59 -11.38 -1.68
CA ARG A 24 23.16 -12.63 -2.18
C ARG A 24 24.11 -13.22 -1.15
N TRP A 25 24.36 -14.52 -1.28
CA TRP A 25 25.41 -15.18 -0.52
C TRP A 25 26.72 -15.13 -1.30
N GLU A 26 27.80 -14.78 -0.60
CA GLU A 26 29.16 -14.75 -1.11
C GLU A 26 30.03 -15.51 -0.10
N GLY A 27 30.20 -16.81 -0.34
CA GLY A 27 30.67 -17.76 0.68
C GLY A 27 29.72 -17.78 1.88
N ASP A 28 30.27 -17.59 3.08
CA ASP A 28 29.51 -17.54 4.33
C ASP A 28 28.95 -16.14 4.66
N THR A 29 29.23 -15.15 3.81
CA THR A 29 28.81 -13.76 4.01
C THR A 29 27.63 -13.38 3.14
N LYS A 30 26.81 -12.43 3.62
CA LYS A 30 25.70 -11.85 2.86
C LYS A 30 26.09 -10.47 2.39
N THR A 31 25.90 -10.19 1.11
CA THR A 31 26.16 -8.88 0.52
C THR A 31 24.88 -8.29 -0.03
N HIS A 32 24.64 -7.01 0.26
CA HIS A 32 23.51 -6.28 -0.30
C HIS A 32 23.67 -6.16 -1.81
N LEU A 33 22.60 -6.51 -2.52
CA LEU A 33 22.55 -6.53 -3.97
C LEU A 33 21.69 -5.37 -4.49
N CYS A 34 20.43 -5.35 -4.07
CA CYS A 34 19.42 -4.43 -4.55
C CYS A 34 18.41 -4.10 -3.46
N GLY A 35 17.78 -2.94 -3.60
CA GLY A 35 16.55 -2.60 -2.89
C GLY A 35 15.31 -3.26 -3.50
N GLY A 36 14.20 -3.11 -2.79
CA GLY A 36 12.87 -3.48 -3.26
C GLY A 36 11.80 -2.94 -2.31
N THR A 37 10.54 -3.21 -2.66
CA THR A 37 9.39 -2.80 -1.86
C THR A 37 8.34 -3.89 -1.72
N LEU A 38 7.77 -4.03 -0.52
CA LEU A 38 6.62 -4.91 -0.28
C LEU A 38 5.37 -4.35 -0.96
N ILE A 39 4.91 -5.05 -2.01
CA ILE A 39 3.64 -4.78 -2.69
C ILE A 39 2.52 -5.74 -2.25
N SER A 40 2.90 -6.80 -1.52
CA SER A 40 2.01 -7.61 -0.69
C SER A 40 2.80 -8.17 0.50
N ASN A 41 2.16 -8.95 1.36
CA ASN A 41 2.85 -9.62 2.46
C ASN A 41 3.81 -10.75 2.03
N ILE A 42 3.84 -11.11 0.74
CA ILE A 42 4.71 -12.15 0.16
C ILE A 42 5.41 -11.73 -1.12
N TRP A 43 5.02 -10.60 -1.73
CA TRP A 43 5.56 -10.13 -3.01
C TRP A 43 6.32 -8.83 -2.85
N ILE A 44 7.50 -8.80 -3.43
CA ILE A 44 8.39 -7.65 -3.51
C ILE A 44 8.49 -7.20 -4.96
N LEU A 45 8.39 -5.90 -5.19
CA LEU A 45 8.70 -5.25 -6.46
C LEU A 45 10.13 -4.73 -6.42
N THR A 46 10.90 -5.02 -7.47
CA THR A 46 12.30 -4.63 -7.66
C THR A 46 12.62 -4.52 -9.16
N ALA A 47 13.87 -4.28 -9.53
CA ALA A 47 14.30 -4.22 -10.92
C ALA A 47 14.48 -5.62 -11.51
N GLY A 48 14.31 -5.74 -12.83
CA GLY A 48 14.50 -6.99 -13.56
C GLY A 48 15.95 -7.46 -13.56
N HIS A 49 16.92 -6.54 -13.59
CA HIS A 49 18.34 -6.88 -13.51
C HIS A 49 18.73 -7.43 -12.12
N CYS A 50 18.13 -6.92 -11.04
CA CYS A 50 18.31 -7.48 -9.70
C CYS A 50 17.84 -8.94 -9.65
N VAL A 51 16.70 -9.23 -10.28
CA VAL A 51 16.19 -10.60 -10.40
C VAL A 51 17.12 -11.48 -11.25
N HIS A 52 17.66 -10.95 -12.35
CA HIS A 52 18.61 -11.68 -13.20
C HIS A 52 19.86 -12.11 -12.42
N GLU A 53 20.39 -11.23 -11.56
CA GLU A 53 21.55 -11.53 -10.72
C GLU A 53 21.25 -12.61 -9.67
N ILE A 54 20.08 -12.56 -9.01
CA ILE A 54 19.63 -13.59 -8.06
C ILE A 54 19.53 -14.96 -8.75
N GLU A 55 18.93 -15.00 -9.94
CA GLU A 55 18.74 -16.23 -10.73
C GLU A 55 20.09 -16.82 -11.15
N ALA A 56 21.03 -15.99 -11.62
CA ALA A 56 22.35 -16.42 -12.08
C ALA A 56 23.19 -17.04 -10.95
N GLN A 57 23.08 -16.54 -9.73
CA GLN A 57 23.86 -17.01 -8.57
C GLN A 57 23.18 -18.13 -7.78
N GLN A 58 21.89 -18.41 -8.06
CA GLN A 58 21.06 -19.32 -7.25
C GLN A 58 21.11 -19.03 -5.74
N SER A 59 21.44 -17.79 -5.36
CA SER A 59 21.67 -17.40 -3.97
C SER A 59 20.97 -16.06 -3.71
N GLY A 60 19.86 -16.13 -2.99
CA GLY A 60 19.01 -14.96 -2.75
C GLY A 60 18.31 -15.04 -1.41
N ILE A 61 18.49 -13.99 -0.60
CA ILE A 61 17.83 -13.82 0.68
C ILE A 61 17.36 -12.38 0.82
N VAL A 62 16.22 -12.17 1.49
CA VAL A 62 15.65 -10.84 1.66
C VAL A 62 15.67 -10.48 3.14
N ARG A 63 16.21 -9.31 3.47
CA ARG A 63 16.06 -8.69 4.79
C ARG A 63 14.89 -7.70 4.78
N VAL A 64 14.02 -7.83 5.77
CA VAL A 64 12.86 -6.95 6.01
C VAL A 64 12.92 -6.37 7.42
N GLU A 65 12.15 -5.31 7.69
CA GLU A 65 12.00 -4.71 9.04
C GLU A 65 13.34 -4.23 9.67
N SER A 66 14.29 -3.78 8.85
CA SER A 66 15.55 -3.21 9.34
C SER A 66 15.92 -1.92 8.64
N SER A 67 16.42 -0.96 9.40
CA SER A 67 17.09 0.23 8.86
C SER A 67 18.47 -0.10 8.31
N PHE A 68 19.05 -1.23 8.70
CA PHE A 68 20.40 -1.64 8.29
C PHE A 68 20.35 -2.85 7.35
N HIS A 69 21.07 -2.80 6.23
CA HIS A 69 21.13 -3.98 5.34
C HIS A 69 22.02 -5.10 5.94
N ALA A 70 23.04 -4.76 6.71
CA ALA A 70 23.96 -5.73 7.29
C ALA A 70 23.46 -6.39 8.60
N SER A 71 22.52 -5.77 9.32
CA SER A 71 22.08 -6.20 10.67
C SER A 71 20.59 -5.92 10.91
N GLY A 72 20.02 -6.45 12.02
CA GLY A 72 18.63 -6.20 12.42
C GLY A 72 17.55 -6.81 11.51
N GLY A 73 16.28 -6.71 11.92
CA GLY A 73 15.15 -7.23 11.15
C GLY A 73 15.16 -8.75 10.92
N ALA A 74 14.34 -9.22 9.98
CA ALA A 74 14.16 -10.64 9.67
C ALA A 74 14.75 -10.99 8.30
N LEU A 75 15.33 -12.19 8.19
CA LEU A 75 15.84 -12.76 6.94
C LEU A 75 14.86 -13.82 6.42
N LEU A 76 14.42 -13.65 5.17
CA LEU A 76 13.40 -14.48 4.53
C LEU A 76 13.94 -15.05 3.23
N THR A 77 13.62 -16.32 2.97
CA THR A 77 14.06 -17.00 1.76
C THR A 77 13.15 -16.68 0.57
N ILE A 78 13.73 -16.74 -0.62
CA ILE A 78 13.01 -16.53 -1.87
C ILE A 78 12.41 -17.86 -2.35
N ASN A 79 11.10 -17.87 -2.61
CA ASN A 79 10.39 -19.02 -3.17
C ASN A 79 10.40 -19.01 -4.70
N ARG A 80 10.29 -17.82 -5.29
CA ARG A 80 10.18 -17.66 -6.73
C ARG A 80 10.57 -16.26 -7.15
N THR A 81 11.21 -16.15 -8.30
CA THR A 81 11.45 -14.90 -9.01
C THR A 81 10.58 -14.82 -10.27
N VAL A 82 10.22 -13.60 -10.67
CA VAL A 82 9.59 -13.33 -11.96
C VAL A 82 10.24 -12.10 -12.56
N ARG A 83 10.95 -12.29 -13.66
CA ARG A 83 11.56 -11.23 -14.45
C ARG A 83 10.66 -10.87 -15.64
N HIS A 84 10.60 -9.60 -16.01
CA HIS A 84 9.86 -9.19 -17.20
C HIS A 84 10.38 -9.92 -18.45
N GLN A 85 9.48 -10.53 -19.24
CA GLN A 85 9.86 -11.38 -20.36
C GLN A 85 10.63 -10.63 -21.44
N ASN A 86 10.31 -9.35 -21.61
CA ASN A 86 10.94 -8.45 -22.58
C ASN A 86 12.16 -7.68 -22.03
N LEU A 87 12.69 -8.04 -20.85
CA LEU A 87 13.87 -7.37 -20.29
C LEU A 87 15.00 -7.33 -21.33
N ARG A 88 15.50 -6.13 -21.61
CA ARG A 88 16.52 -5.91 -22.63
C ARG A 88 17.60 -4.96 -22.13
N TYR A 89 18.84 -5.45 -22.15
CA TYR A 89 20.03 -4.63 -21.95
C TYR A 89 20.40 -3.93 -23.26
N GLY A 90 20.49 -2.62 -23.23
CA GLY A 90 21.05 -1.81 -24.32
C GLY A 90 22.53 -1.53 -24.08
N ARG A 91 23.09 -0.54 -24.81
CA ARG A 91 24.52 -0.20 -24.65
C ARG A 91 24.84 0.35 -23.27
N THR A 92 23.91 1.07 -22.64
CA THR A 92 24.16 1.77 -21.37
C THR A 92 22.97 1.80 -20.40
N GLY A 93 21.81 1.29 -20.79
CA GLY A 93 20.61 1.25 -19.97
C GLY A 93 19.80 -0.02 -20.17
N ILE A 94 18.67 -0.11 -19.48
CA ILE A 94 17.87 -1.34 -19.39
C ILE A 94 16.40 -1.00 -19.66
N ASP A 95 15.82 -1.62 -20.68
CA ASP A 95 14.39 -1.48 -21.00
C ASP A 95 13.62 -2.69 -20.45
N TYR A 96 12.34 -2.49 -20.09
CA TYR A 96 11.53 -3.47 -19.37
C TYR A 96 12.17 -3.97 -18.06
N ASP A 97 12.83 -3.07 -17.33
CA ASP A 97 13.54 -3.41 -16.10
C ASP A 97 12.61 -3.55 -14.88
N TYR A 98 11.79 -4.59 -14.88
CA TYR A 98 10.83 -4.92 -13.83
C TYR A 98 11.05 -6.35 -13.35
N GLY A 99 11.04 -6.52 -12.03
CA GLY A 99 11.24 -7.80 -11.36
C GLY A 99 10.31 -7.96 -10.16
N LEU A 100 9.87 -9.19 -9.93
CA LEU A 100 9.14 -9.59 -8.73
C LEU A 100 9.88 -10.69 -8.00
N VAL A 101 9.88 -10.61 -6.68
CA VAL A 101 10.42 -11.64 -5.79
C VAL A 101 9.30 -12.10 -4.86
N LYS A 102 9.00 -13.41 -4.87
CA LYS A 102 8.05 -14.05 -3.97
C LYS A 102 8.80 -14.68 -2.81
N LEU A 103 8.42 -14.31 -1.59
CA LEU A 103 8.95 -14.86 -0.36
C LEU A 103 8.37 -16.25 -0.09
N SER A 104 9.14 -17.13 0.56
CA SER A 104 8.68 -18.44 1.02
C SER A 104 7.73 -18.35 2.20
N THR A 105 7.85 -17.30 3.01
CA THR A 105 7.02 -17.03 4.17
C THR A 105 6.47 -15.61 4.10
N SER A 106 5.27 -15.41 4.63
CA SER A 106 4.65 -14.08 4.65
C SER A 106 5.21 -13.20 5.76
N VAL A 107 5.41 -11.92 5.46
CA VAL A 107 5.69 -10.89 6.46
C VAL A 107 4.41 -10.58 7.22
N GLU A 108 4.32 -11.01 8.48
CA GLU A 108 3.08 -10.95 9.27
C GLU A 108 2.54 -9.53 9.47
N ARG A 109 3.44 -8.55 9.60
CA ARG A 109 3.12 -7.12 9.83
C ARG A 109 3.51 -6.24 8.65
N ALA A 110 3.46 -6.79 7.44
CA ALA A 110 3.80 -6.07 6.22
C ALA A 110 3.00 -4.76 6.12
N VAL A 111 3.71 -3.64 6.09
CA VAL A 111 3.18 -2.39 5.56
C VAL A 111 3.51 -2.37 4.08
N LEU A 112 2.51 -2.12 3.25
CA LEU A 112 2.64 -2.19 1.80
C LEU A 112 2.81 -0.81 1.22
N VAL A 113 3.60 -0.71 0.15
CA VAL A 113 3.66 0.52 -0.65
C VAL A 113 2.45 0.60 -1.58
N HIS A 114 1.92 1.82 -1.78
CA HIS A 114 0.93 2.07 -2.82
C HIS A 114 1.63 2.27 -4.15
N LEU A 115 1.23 1.53 -5.18
CA LEU A 115 1.74 1.70 -6.53
C LEU A 115 0.87 2.67 -7.32
N VAL A 116 1.48 3.48 -8.17
CA VAL A 116 0.77 4.34 -9.11
C VAL A 116 -0.22 3.55 -9.97
N ALA A 117 -1.34 4.17 -10.34
CA ALA A 117 -2.38 3.56 -11.16
C ALA A 117 -1.91 3.32 -12.61
N ASP A 118 -2.64 2.46 -13.32
CA ASP A 118 -2.31 2.06 -14.69
C ASP A 118 -2.32 3.26 -15.64
N GLN A 119 -1.27 3.35 -16.47
CA GLN A 119 -0.98 4.42 -17.42
C GLN A 119 -0.94 5.85 -16.81
N ARG A 120 -0.76 5.98 -15.49
CA ARG A 120 -0.63 7.27 -14.81
C ARG A 120 0.82 7.65 -14.53
N ARG A 121 1.11 8.96 -14.59
CA ARG A 121 2.42 9.55 -14.31
C ARG A 121 2.28 10.83 -13.49
N PHE A 122 3.30 11.12 -12.70
CA PHE A 122 3.45 12.41 -12.04
C PHE A 122 4.00 13.47 -13.02
N PRO A 123 3.60 14.75 -12.87
CA PRO A 123 4.07 15.83 -13.74
C PRO A 123 5.54 16.16 -13.50
N ALA A 124 6.20 16.77 -14.49
CA ALA A 124 7.55 17.30 -14.33
C ALA A 124 7.60 18.35 -13.20
N GLY A 125 8.67 18.32 -12.42
CA GLY A 125 8.83 19.14 -11.22
C GLY A 125 8.22 18.54 -9.95
N GLU A 126 7.42 17.47 -10.03
CA GLU A 126 6.94 16.76 -8.83
C GLU A 126 8.14 16.26 -8.02
N LEU A 127 8.19 16.62 -6.74
CA LEU A 127 9.28 16.23 -5.86
C LEU A 127 9.04 14.83 -5.30
N CYS A 128 9.92 13.90 -5.65
CA CYS A 128 9.83 12.51 -5.26
C CYS A 128 10.99 12.13 -4.34
N THR A 129 10.82 11.06 -3.58
CA THR A 129 11.79 10.54 -2.63
C THR A 129 12.29 9.20 -3.14
N VAL A 130 13.61 9.07 -3.29
CA VAL A 130 14.26 7.77 -3.47
C VAL A 130 14.77 7.32 -2.13
N VAL A 131 14.57 6.03 -1.82
CA VAL A 131 14.96 5.43 -0.55
C VAL A 131 15.74 4.16 -0.83
N GLY A 132 16.86 3.95 -0.16
CA GLY A 132 17.71 2.79 -0.39
C GLY A 132 18.97 2.77 0.46
N TRP A 133 19.82 1.77 0.19
CA TRP A 133 21.10 1.54 0.86
C TRP A 133 22.28 1.80 -0.08
N GLY A 134 22.07 2.58 -1.14
CA GLY A 134 23.10 2.94 -2.09
C GLY A 134 24.33 3.56 -1.42
N ILE A 135 25.49 3.27 -1.99
CA ILE A 135 26.80 3.63 -1.45
C ILE A 135 26.90 5.16 -1.33
N THR A 136 27.38 5.72 -0.23
CA THR A 136 27.55 7.18 -0.06
C THR A 136 29.02 7.64 -0.08
N LYS A 137 29.26 8.94 -0.29
CA LYS A 137 30.61 9.53 -0.16
C LYS A 137 30.85 9.89 1.31
N GLY A 138 31.90 9.33 1.90
CA GLY A 138 32.61 9.95 3.03
C GLY A 138 32.05 9.74 4.44
N THR A 139 31.05 8.89 4.67
CA THR A 139 30.49 8.69 6.04
C THR A 139 30.96 7.43 6.75
N GLY A 140 31.69 6.51 6.09
CA GLY A 140 32.10 5.22 6.67
C GLY A 140 30.95 4.22 6.88
N GLU A 141 29.77 4.72 7.26
CA GLU A 141 28.54 3.97 7.51
C GLU A 141 27.75 3.77 6.20
N ARG A 142 27.80 2.52 5.70
CA ARG A 142 27.16 2.08 4.45
C ARG A 142 25.90 1.27 4.68
N ASP A 143 25.59 0.97 5.94
CA ASP A 143 24.61 -0.06 6.26
C ASP A 143 23.22 0.52 6.48
N GLN A 144 23.13 1.77 6.93
CA GLN A 144 21.86 2.41 7.25
C GLN A 144 21.13 2.98 6.02
N LEU A 145 19.81 2.84 6.03
CA LEU A 145 18.89 3.34 5.02
C LEU A 145 18.99 4.86 4.88
N ARG A 146 18.92 5.32 3.64
CA ARG A 146 18.98 6.75 3.30
C ARG A 146 17.87 7.13 2.36
N LEU A 147 17.59 8.42 2.33
CA LEU A 147 16.68 9.01 1.37
C LEU A 147 17.28 10.24 0.69
N VAL A 148 16.83 10.49 -0.54
CA VAL A 148 17.10 11.74 -1.26
C VAL A 148 15.84 12.21 -1.96
N ARG A 149 15.64 13.52 -2.02
CA ARG A 149 14.50 14.15 -2.72
C ARG A 149 14.93 14.76 -4.04
N ILE A 150 14.33 14.31 -5.13
CA ILE A 150 14.64 14.69 -6.50
C ILE A 150 13.37 14.94 -7.32
N PRO A 151 13.35 15.92 -8.23
CA PRO A 151 12.18 16.23 -9.03
C PRO A 151 12.06 15.31 -10.26
N ILE A 152 10.83 15.04 -10.70
CA ILE A 152 10.56 14.40 -12.00
C ILE A 152 11.01 15.32 -13.14
N VAL A 153 11.73 14.74 -14.11
CA VAL A 153 12.19 15.43 -15.31
C VAL A 153 11.21 15.20 -16.46
N LYS A 154 10.97 16.23 -17.27
CA LYS A 154 10.12 16.12 -18.46
C LYS A 154 10.67 15.05 -19.42
N GLN A 155 9.83 14.11 -19.83
CA GLN A 155 10.23 12.97 -20.67
C GLN A 155 11.03 13.38 -21.91
N ALA A 156 10.53 14.35 -22.68
CA ALA A 156 11.18 14.83 -23.90
C ALA A 156 12.57 15.43 -23.63
N HIS A 157 12.74 16.12 -22.50
CA HIS A 157 14.04 16.68 -22.11
C HIS A 157 15.02 15.57 -21.74
N CYS A 158 14.57 14.59 -20.95
CA CYS A 158 15.41 13.44 -20.61
C CYS A 158 15.79 12.63 -21.85
N ALA A 159 14.85 12.39 -22.77
CA ALA A 159 15.10 11.69 -24.03
C ALA A 159 16.16 12.40 -24.87
N ALA A 160 16.10 13.74 -24.99
CA ALA A 160 17.10 14.51 -25.73
C ALA A 160 18.51 14.39 -25.14
N ILE A 161 18.64 14.32 -23.81
CA ILE A 161 19.94 14.17 -23.13
C ILE A 161 20.57 12.78 -23.35
N TYR A 162 19.74 11.76 -23.51
CA TYR A 162 20.19 10.37 -23.65
C TYR A 162 20.13 9.83 -25.09
N ASP A 163 19.71 10.64 -26.06
CA ASP A 163 19.43 10.23 -27.45
C ASP A 163 20.60 9.47 -28.10
N GLU A 164 21.83 9.98 -27.92
CA GLU A 164 23.05 9.39 -28.49
C GLU A 164 23.54 8.13 -27.77
N VAL A 165 23.01 7.83 -26.57
CA VAL A 165 23.52 6.73 -25.73
C VAL A 165 22.53 5.59 -25.62
N GLN A 166 21.28 5.89 -25.27
CA GLN A 166 20.18 4.93 -25.21
C GLN A 166 18.82 5.64 -25.25
N PRO A 167 17.91 5.25 -26.14
CA PRO A 167 16.57 5.84 -26.21
C PRO A 167 15.79 5.68 -24.89
N ILE A 168 15.31 6.80 -24.35
CA ILE A 168 14.39 6.81 -23.21
C ILE A 168 13.00 6.44 -23.71
N THR A 169 12.51 5.27 -23.31
CA THR A 169 11.23 4.73 -23.78
C THR A 169 10.06 5.23 -22.93
N GLY A 170 8.83 4.99 -23.41
CA GLY A 170 7.60 5.18 -22.62
C GLY A 170 7.49 4.25 -21.40
N ARG A 171 8.47 3.39 -21.11
CA ARG A 171 8.52 2.57 -19.87
C ARG A 171 9.49 3.14 -18.85
N MET A 172 10.06 4.31 -19.13
CA MET A 172 11.05 4.95 -18.28
C MET A 172 10.54 6.30 -17.81
N VAL A 173 10.97 6.70 -16.61
CA VAL A 173 10.80 8.03 -16.05
C VAL A 173 12.16 8.50 -15.51
N CYS A 174 12.48 9.78 -15.71
CA CYS A 174 13.72 10.36 -15.23
C CYS A 174 13.45 11.26 -14.03
N ALA A 175 14.37 11.27 -13.08
CA ALA A 175 14.32 12.17 -11.93
C ALA A 175 15.72 12.65 -11.54
N GLY A 176 15.83 13.90 -11.11
CA GLY A 176 17.10 14.51 -10.73
C GLY A 176 17.15 16.01 -11.02
N TYR A 177 18.16 16.68 -10.46
CA TYR A 177 18.43 18.10 -10.68
C TYR A 177 19.33 18.30 -11.90
N ALA A 178 19.10 19.37 -12.67
CA ALA A 178 19.90 19.64 -13.88
C ALA A 178 21.36 19.98 -13.52
N GLU A 179 21.56 20.67 -12.41
CA GLU A 179 22.85 20.97 -11.81
C GLU A 179 23.54 19.73 -11.20
N GLY A 180 22.84 18.60 -11.07
CA GLY A 180 23.32 17.41 -10.39
C GLY A 180 23.34 17.57 -8.87
N GLY A 181 24.35 17.02 -8.20
CA GLY A 181 24.57 17.15 -6.77
C GLY A 181 23.67 16.31 -5.85
N ARG A 182 22.57 15.74 -6.36
CA ARG A 182 21.69 14.78 -5.65
C ARG A 182 21.18 13.72 -6.61
N ASP A 183 21.33 12.45 -6.25
CA ASP A 183 20.88 11.35 -7.10
C ASP A 183 20.82 10.02 -6.31
N ALA A 184 20.07 9.06 -6.87
CA ALA A 184 20.19 7.64 -6.51
C ALA A 184 21.42 7.03 -7.20
N CYS A 185 21.99 5.95 -6.66
CA CYS A 185 23.13 5.33 -7.32
C CYS A 185 23.34 3.84 -6.98
N GLU A 186 24.56 3.34 -7.19
CA GLU A 186 24.95 1.95 -6.95
C GLU A 186 24.51 1.47 -5.57
N GLY A 187 23.75 0.38 -5.54
CA GLY A 187 23.13 -0.19 -4.34
C GLY A 187 21.69 0.27 -4.06
N ASP A 188 21.17 1.28 -4.77
CA ASP A 188 19.72 1.61 -4.73
C ASP A 188 18.91 0.89 -5.79
N SER A 189 19.59 0.16 -6.70
CA SER A 189 18.95 -0.61 -7.77
C SER A 189 17.78 -1.41 -7.25
N GLY A 190 16.64 -1.34 -7.92
CA GLY A 190 15.39 -2.00 -7.49
C GLY A 190 14.62 -1.28 -6.38
N GLY A 191 15.19 -0.26 -5.73
CA GLY A 191 14.51 0.58 -4.75
C GLY A 191 13.43 1.49 -5.37
N PRO A 192 12.56 2.10 -4.55
CA PRO A 192 11.43 2.88 -5.03
C PRO A 192 11.76 4.35 -5.33
N LEU A 193 11.11 4.89 -6.35
CA LEU A 193 10.88 6.33 -6.52
C LEU A 193 9.47 6.67 -6.03
N ILE A 194 9.34 7.40 -4.93
CA ILE A 194 8.08 7.67 -4.22
C ILE A 194 7.66 9.12 -4.39
N CYS A 195 6.53 9.37 -5.03
CA CYS A 195 5.94 10.69 -5.20
C CYS A 195 4.62 10.73 -4.41
N ARG A 196 4.43 11.72 -3.51
CA ARG A 196 3.24 11.83 -2.65
C ARG A 196 2.87 10.55 -1.87
N GLY A 197 3.88 9.78 -1.43
CA GLY A 197 3.68 8.51 -0.73
C GLY A 197 3.32 7.32 -1.64
N ILE A 198 3.29 7.52 -2.96
CA ILE A 198 2.99 6.49 -3.96
C ILE A 198 4.25 6.18 -4.76
N GLN A 199 4.55 4.90 -4.96
CA GLN A 199 5.66 4.48 -5.79
C GLN A 199 5.32 4.66 -7.27
N ALA A 200 6.04 5.59 -7.91
CA ALA A 200 5.94 5.92 -9.32
C ALA A 200 6.93 5.13 -10.17
N GLY A 201 8.08 4.75 -9.59
CA GLY A 201 9.14 4.08 -10.34
C GLY A 201 9.99 3.12 -9.51
N ILE A 202 10.87 2.42 -10.22
CA ILE A 202 11.86 1.48 -9.70
C ILE A 202 13.24 1.96 -10.16
N THR A 203 14.19 2.15 -9.25
CA THR A 203 15.56 2.55 -9.58
C THR A 203 16.18 1.52 -10.52
N SER A 204 16.60 1.95 -11.71
CA SER A 204 17.02 1.05 -12.79
C SER A 204 18.45 1.31 -13.22
N TRP A 205 18.75 2.47 -13.83
CA TRP A 205 20.09 2.80 -14.31
C TRP A 205 20.32 4.31 -14.34
N GLY A 206 21.56 4.74 -14.56
CA GLY A 206 21.90 6.15 -14.74
C GLY A 206 23.36 6.30 -15.18
N LEU A 207 23.69 7.42 -15.84
CA LEU A 207 25.05 7.68 -16.32
C LEU A 207 25.74 8.74 -15.48
N GLY A 208 26.55 8.30 -14.51
CA GLY A 208 27.34 9.20 -13.68
C GLY A 208 26.48 9.97 -12.68
N CYS A 209 26.11 9.28 -11.60
CA CYS A 209 25.19 9.77 -10.58
C CYS A 209 25.54 11.17 -10.08
N ALA A 210 24.52 12.01 -9.99
CA ALA A 210 24.59 13.40 -9.52
C ALA A 210 25.57 14.30 -10.32
N LYS A 211 25.92 13.94 -11.56
CA LYS A 211 26.61 14.85 -12.47
C LYS A 211 25.60 15.83 -13.09
N PRO A 212 26.03 17.05 -13.45
CA PRO A 212 25.20 17.97 -14.21
C PRO A 212 24.67 17.32 -15.50
N ASN A 213 23.40 17.57 -15.81
CA ASN A 213 22.67 17.02 -16.95
C ASN A 213 22.74 15.48 -17.08
N ARG A 214 22.83 14.78 -15.94
CA ARG A 214 22.71 13.33 -15.86
C ARG A 214 21.67 12.99 -14.81
N TYR A 215 20.56 12.40 -15.26
CA TYR A 215 19.42 12.07 -14.42
C TYR A 215 19.37 10.57 -14.14
N GLY A 216 18.95 10.18 -12.94
CA GLY A 216 18.57 8.80 -12.65
C GLY A 216 17.40 8.38 -13.53
N VAL A 217 17.47 7.17 -14.09
CA VAL A 217 16.42 6.57 -14.92
C VAL A 217 15.77 5.44 -14.12
N TYR A 218 14.45 5.52 -14.04
CA TYR A 218 13.61 4.61 -13.27
C TYR A 218 12.63 3.91 -14.21
N SER A 219 12.31 2.65 -13.94
CA SER A 219 11.24 1.94 -14.63
C SER A 219 9.90 2.54 -14.21
N ASP A 220 9.10 3.02 -15.16
CA ASP A 220 7.78 3.63 -14.92
C ASP A 220 6.75 2.55 -14.57
N ILE A 221 6.28 2.55 -13.33
CA ILE A 221 5.32 1.54 -12.85
C ILE A 221 3.96 1.71 -13.52
N GLY A 222 3.56 2.94 -13.84
CA GLY A 222 2.27 3.23 -14.47
C GLY A 222 2.13 2.50 -15.80
N ASN A 223 3.20 2.45 -16.60
CA ASN A 223 3.15 1.80 -17.91
C ASN A 223 3.13 0.26 -17.86
N GLN A 224 3.60 -0.36 -16.77
CA GLN A 224 3.68 -1.82 -16.60
C GLN A 224 2.81 -2.35 -15.46
N ARG A 225 1.78 -1.58 -15.07
CA ARG A 225 0.91 -1.92 -13.94
C ARG A 225 0.17 -3.23 -14.16
N GLU A 226 -0.28 -3.47 -15.39
CA GLU A 226 -0.92 -4.72 -15.77
C GLU A 226 0.01 -5.92 -15.62
N TRP A 227 1.26 -5.82 -16.08
CA TRP A 227 2.24 -6.88 -15.95
C TRP A 227 2.52 -7.23 -14.49
N ILE A 228 2.73 -6.21 -13.64
CA ILE A 228 2.94 -6.37 -12.20
C ILE A 228 1.73 -7.09 -11.59
N ARG A 229 0.51 -6.64 -11.91
CA ARG A 229 -0.73 -7.24 -11.42
C ARG A 229 -0.85 -8.68 -11.88
N LYS A 230 -0.65 -8.99 -13.15
CA LYS A 230 -0.78 -10.34 -13.71
C LYS A 230 0.11 -11.33 -12.95
N HIS A 231 1.35 -10.97 -12.66
CA HIS A 231 2.31 -11.91 -12.06
C HIS A 231 2.26 -11.93 -10.53
N ALA A 232 2.01 -10.79 -9.88
CA ALA A 232 1.81 -10.74 -8.43
C ALA A 232 0.42 -11.25 -8.00
N ALA A 233 -0.59 -11.20 -8.88
CA ALA A 233 -1.94 -11.71 -8.64
C ALA A 233 -2.18 -13.13 -9.16
N ALA A 234 -1.36 -13.68 -10.06
CA ALA A 234 -1.49 -15.05 -10.60
C ALA A 234 -1.41 -16.16 -9.55
N PHE A 235 -1.05 -15.84 -8.31
CA PHE A 235 -1.34 -16.68 -7.14
C PHE A 235 -1.86 -15.75 -6.05
N SER A 236 -3.16 -15.47 -6.09
CA SER A 236 -3.87 -14.54 -5.22
C SER A 236 -3.86 -15.00 -3.76
N GLY A 237 -2.75 -14.71 -3.08
CA GLY A 237 -2.70 -14.48 -1.65
C GLY A 237 -3.17 -13.05 -1.34
N ARG A 238 -4.48 -12.92 -1.13
CA ARG A 238 -5.22 -11.86 -0.39
C ARG A 238 -4.51 -10.50 -0.19
N ARG A 239 -5.02 -9.44 -0.85
CA ARG A 239 -4.88 -8.03 -0.42
C ARG A 239 -5.34 -7.91 1.04
N GLN A 240 -4.41 -7.72 1.98
CA GLN A 240 -4.72 -7.28 3.34
C GLN A 240 -4.78 -5.76 3.33
N ILE A 241 -5.98 -5.22 3.16
CA ILE A 241 -6.27 -3.82 3.48
C ILE A 241 -6.12 -3.71 5.00
N SER A 242 -5.16 -2.91 5.47
CA SER A 242 -4.98 -2.67 6.89
C SER A 242 -5.89 -1.52 7.30
N PHE A 243 -6.95 -1.81 8.04
CA PHE A 243 -7.87 -0.78 8.53
C PHE A 243 -7.19 0.02 9.65
N ARG A 244 -6.98 1.32 9.44
CA ARG A 244 -6.35 2.21 10.42
C ARG A 244 -7.30 3.35 10.80
N ILE A 245 -7.54 3.51 12.10
CA ILE A 245 -8.12 4.75 12.64
C ILE A 245 -6.95 5.54 13.25
N VAL A 246 -6.64 6.68 12.65
CA VAL A 246 -5.56 7.60 13.08
C VAL A 246 -6.12 8.59 14.08
N ASN A 247 -5.56 8.61 15.30
CA ASN A 247 -5.96 9.48 16.41
C ASN A 247 -7.46 9.39 16.77
N GLY A 248 -8.04 8.18 16.70
CA GLY A 248 -9.38 7.90 17.23
C GLY A 248 -9.37 7.63 18.74
N THR A 249 -10.52 7.77 19.37
CA THR A 249 -10.72 7.46 20.79
C THR A 249 -11.41 6.11 20.95
N GLU A 250 -11.21 5.46 22.09
CA GLU A 250 -11.98 4.28 22.47
C GLU A 250 -13.48 4.61 22.57
N THR A 251 -14.30 3.62 22.23
CA THR A 251 -15.75 3.70 22.39
C THR A 251 -16.31 2.31 22.70
N THR A 252 -17.59 2.25 23.02
CA THR A 252 -18.30 1.02 23.37
C THR A 252 -19.48 0.77 22.45
N VAL A 253 -19.90 -0.49 22.37
CA VAL A 253 -21.15 -0.87 21.69
C VAL A 253 -22.40 -0.33 22.38
N THR A 254 -22.31 0.15 23.62
CA THR A 254 -23.45 0.85 24.26
C THR A 254 -23.76 2.18 23.57
N ALA A 255 -22.72 2.88 23.06
CA ALA A 255 -22.90 4.09 22.26
C ALA A 255 -23.24 3.78 20.79
N TYR A 256 -22.77 2.65 20.25
CA TYR A 256 -22.93 2.27 18.85
C TYR A 256 -23.40 0.80 18.72
N PRO A 257 -24.62 0.45 19.13
CA PRO A 257 -25.07 -0.95 19.26
C PRO A 257 -25.25 -1.70 17.94
N TYR A 258 -25.32 -0.97 16.83
CA TYR A 258 -25.46 -1.52 15.48
C TYR A 258 -24.13 -2.00 14.87
N ILE A 259 -22.97 -1.66 15.45
CA ILE A 259 -21.67 -2.08 14.92
C ILE A 259 -21.40 -3.54 15.27
N VAL A 260 -20.87 -4.29 14.30
CA VAL A 260 -20.57 -5.71 14.46
C VAL A 260 -19.19 -6.06 13.94
N SER A 261 -18.57 -7.06 14.55
CA SER A 261 -17.30 -7.62 14.10
C SER A 261 -17.57 -8.86 13.24
N VAL A 262 -17.06 -8.87 12.01
CA VAL A 262 -17.22 -9.99 11.06
C VAL A 262 -15.97 -10.87 11.11
N HIS A 263 -16.17 -12.16 11.36
CA HIS A 263 -15.09 -13.12 11.57
C HIS A 263 -15.06 -14.21 10.50
N LYS A 264 -13.85 -14.61 10.12
CA LYS A 264 -13.59 -15.96 9.61
C LYS A 264 -13.49 -16.89 10.81
N TRP A 265 -14.31 -17.92 10.81
CA TRP A 265 -14.53 -18.82 11.92
C TRP A 265 -14.50 -20.28 11.45
N THR A 266 -13.36 -20.92 11.64
CA THR A 266 -13.11 -22.35 11.38
C THR A 266 -12.56 -23.00 12.66
N PRO A 267 -12.47 -24.34 12.72
CA PRO A 267 -11.85 -25.02 13.86
C PRO A 267 -10.43 -24.54 14.16
N LEU A 268 -9.67 -24.17 13.13
CA LEU A 268 -8.27 -23.74 13.23
C LEU A 268 -8.10 -22.21 13.35
N VAL A 269 -9.06 -21.42 12.86
CA VAL A 269 -8.91 -19.96 12.72
C VAL A 269 -10.15 -19.25 13.23
N LYS A 270 -9.97 -18.39 14.24
CA LYS A 270 -10.99 -17.46 14.75
C LYS A 270 -10.46 -16.03 14.61
N GLN A 271 -10.67 -15.43 13.45
CA GLN A 271 -10.02 -14.17 13.08
C GLN A 271 -11.05 -13.09 12.74
N HIS A 272 -10.90 -11.90 13.32
CA HIS A 272 -11.60 -10.70 12.87
C HIS A 272 -11.12 -10.32 11.46
N ILE A 273 -12.07 -10.12 10.54
CA ILE A 273 -11.78 -9.81 9.15
C ILE A 273 -12.14 -8.36 8.83
N CYS A 274 -13.36 -7.95 9.20
CA CYS A 274 -13.89 -6.63 8.89
C CYS A 274 -14.92 -6.19 9.94
N GLY A 275 -15.23 -4.89 9.94
CA GLY A 275 -16.44 -4.38 10.56
C GLY A 275 -17.67 -4.58 9.67
N GLY A 276 -18.85 -4.46 10.28
CA GLY A 276 -20.12 -4.34 9.58
C GLY A 276 -21.13 -3.60 10.43
N THR A 277 -22.29 -3.28 9.85
CA THR A 277 -23.37 -2.58 10.54
C THR A 277 -24.70 -3.30 10.34
N LEU A 278 -25.44 -3.52 11.43
CA LEU A 278 -26.80 -4.03 11.40
C LEU A 278 -27.72 -3.01 10.73
N ILE A 279 -28.27 -3.36 9.57
CA ILE A 279 -29.26 -2.55 8.84
C ILE A 279 -30.68 -3.10 8.96
N SER A 280 -30.81 -4.33 9.46
CA SER A 280 -32.06 -4.94 9.93
C SER A 280 -31.73 -6.04 10.95
N GLU A 281 -32.74 -6.68 11.53
CA GLU A 281 -32.56 -7.82 12.43
C GLU A 281 -31.87 -9.04 11.78
N SER A 282 -31.82 -9.11 10.45
CA SER A 282 -31.19 -10.23 9.72
C SER A 282 -30.12 -9.82 8.73
N TRP A 283 -29.89 -8.53 8.53
CA TRP A 283 -28.97 -8.05 7.50
C TRP A 283 -27.92 -7.12 8.06
N ILE A 284 -26.69 -7.37 7.61
CA ILE A 284 -25.51 -6.57 7.92
C ILE A 284 -24.97 -6.01 6.61
N LEU A 285 -24.67 -4.71 6.61
CA LEU A 285 -23.89 -4.05 5.58
C LEU A 285 -22.40 -4.11 5.96
N THR A 286 -21.55 -4.45 5.01
CA THR A 286 -20.08 -4.47 5.11
C THR A 286 -19.49 -4.07 3.76
N ALA A 287 -18.17 -4.13 3.60
CA ALA A 287 -17.53 -3.82 2.32
C ALA A 287 -17.61 -5.01 1.35
N ALA A 288 -17.72 -4.76 0.05
CA ALA A 288 -17.69 -5.81 -0.96
C ALA A 288 -16.35 -6.58 -0.91
N HIS A 289 -15.23 -5.89 -0.73
CA HIS A 289 -13.92 -6.52 -0.62
C HIS A 289 -13.79 -7.43 0.61
N CYS A 290 -14.55 -7.17 1.68
CA CYS A 290 -14.58 -8.02 2.87
C CYS A 290 -15.17 -9.39 2.55
N THR A 291 -16.16 -9.43 1.65
CA THR A 291 -16.90 -10.66 1.31
C THR A 291 -16.03 -11.73 0.65
N ASP A 292 -14.92 -11.36 -0.01
CA ASP A 292 -14.01 -12.32 -0.67
C ASP A 292 -13.32 -13.29 0.30
N LYS A 293 -13.29 -12.94 1.60
CA LYS A 293 -12.69 -13.76 2.66
C LYS A 293 -13.73 -14.59 3.42
N LEU A 294 -15.01 -14.49 3.06
CA LEU A 294 -16.16 -14.98 3.82
C LEU A 294 -16.94 -16.01 3.01
N THR A 295 -17.40 -17.06 3.68
CA THR A 295 -18.43 -17.98 3.15
C THR A 295 -19.48 -18.23 4.23
N PRO A 296 -20.74 -18.57 3.88
CA PRO A 296 -21.76 -18.91 4.87
C PRO A 296 -21.30 -19.97 5.90
N GLN A 297 -20.49 -20.94 5.47
CA GLN A 297 -20.00 -22.03 6.31
C GLN A 297 -18.91 -21.59 7.30
N THR A 298 -18.15 -20.54 6.96
CA THR A 298 -16.96 -20.12 7.73
C THR A 298 -17.08 -18.70 8.28
N THR A 299 -18.28 -18.12 8.28
CA THR A 299 -18.49 -16.74 8.73
C THR A 299 -19.36 -16.69 9.98
N MET A 300 -18.83 -16.00 10.98
CA MET A 300 -19.57 -15.65 12.19
C MET A 300 -19.52 -14.14 12.38
N VAL A 301 -20.60 -13.57 12.89
CA VAL A 301 -20.68 -12.15 13.23
C VAL A 301 -20.80 -12.03 14.74
N ARG A 302 -19.91 -11.27 15.37
CA ARG A 302 -20.01 -10.90 16.78
C ARG A 302 -20.72 -9.56 16.89
N ALA A 303 -21.87 -9.55 17.56
CA ALA A 303 -22.64 -8.36 17.88
C ALA A 303 -22.62 -8.10 19.39
N ASN A 304 -22.92 -6.85 19.81
CA ASN A 304 -22.99 -6.45 21.22
C ASN A 304 -21.70 -6.73 22.02
N SER A 305 -20.53 -6.50 21.42
CA SER A 305 -19.26 -6.49 22.14
C SER A 305 -18.38 -5.33 21.70
N SER A 306 -17.82 -4.59 22.66
CA SER A 306 -16.78 -3.59 22.39
C SER A 306 -15.45 -4.26 21.97
N PHE A 307 -15.28 -5.55 22.19
CA PHE A 307 -14.05 -6.28 21.88
C PHE A 307 -14.28 -7.30 20.77
N TYR A 308 -13.44 -7.32 19.73
CA TYR A 308 -13.65 -8.30 18.66
C TYR A 308 -13.32 -9.75 19.11
N LYS A 309 -12.41 -9.94 20.08
CA LYS A 309 -11.98 -11.27 20.55
C LYS A 309 -12.88 -11.90 21.61
N SER A 310 -13.57 -11.11 22.42
CA SER A 310 -14.30 -11.56 23.60
C SER A 310 -15.67 -10.89 23.71
N GLY A 311 -16.55 -11.38 24.59
CA GLY A 311 -17.86 -10.77 24.87
C GLY A 311 -18.88 -10.85 23.72
N GLY A 312 -20.08 -10.33 23.96
CA GLY A 312 -21.17 -10.26 22.97
C GLY A 312 -21.71 -11.62 22.51
N LYS A 313 -22.52 -11.58 21.45
CA LYS A 313 -23.21 -12.75 20.87
C LYS A 313 -22.68 -13.02 19.47
N LEU A 314 -22.44 -14.30 19.17
CA LEU A 314 -22.06 -14.75 17.83
C LEU A 314 -23.30 -15.19 17.03
N HIS A 315 -23.40 -14.74 15.79
CA HIS A 315 -24.47 -15.06 14.86
C HIS A 315 -23.87 -15.73 13.62
N ARG A 316 -24.48 -16.85 13.20
CA ARG A 316 -24.12 -17.53 11.95
C ARG A 316 -24.64 -16.75 10.75
N VAL A 317 -23.84 -16.67 9.70
CA VAL A 317 -24.23 -16.11 8.40
C VAL A 317 -24.71 -17.24 7.48
N VAL A 318 -25.80 -17.03 6.75
CA VAL A 318 -26.34 -17.99 5.75
C VAL A 318 -26.15 -17.51 4.32
N GLN A 319 -25.90 -16.22 4.12
CA GLN A 319 -25.72 -15.66 2.79
C GLN A 319 -24.68 -14.54 2.85
N VAL A 320 -23.78 -14.55 1.87
CA VAL A 320 -22.78 -13.49 1.63
C VAL A 320 -23.03 -12.98 0.23
N ILE A 321 -23.31 -11.68 0.10
CA ILE A 321 -23.59 -11.04 -1.20
C ILE A 321 -22.54 -9.96 -1.40
N LYS A 322 -21.79 -10.09 -2.48
CA LYS A 322 -20.90 -9.05 -2.98
C LYS A 322 -21.65 -8.21 -4.00
N HIS A 323 -21.52 -6.89 -3.97
CA HIS A 323 -22.12 -6.06 -5.02
C HIS A 323 -21.55 -6.45 -6.40
N PRO A 324 -22.39 -6.73 -7.41
CA PRO A 324 -21.94 -7.28 -8.70
C PRO A 324 -21.01 -6.32 -9.46
N ASN A 325 -21.23 -5.01 -9.31
CA ASN A 325 -20.42 -3.98 -9.96
C ASN A 325 -19.15 -3.62 -9.18
N PHE A 326 -18.86 -4.27 -8.05
CA PHE A 326 -17.63 -3.97 -7.30
C PHE A 326 -16.40 -4.38 -8.11
N THR A 327 -15.45 -3.46 -8.24
CA THR A 327 -14.15 -3.77 -8.83
C THR A 327 -13.02 -3.25 -7.95
N TYR A 328 -11.96 -4.04 -7.83
CA TYR A 328 -10.74 -3.62 -7.12
C TYR A 328 -9.94 -2.54 -7.84
N VAL A 329 -10.28 -2.25 -9.11
CA VAL A 329 -9.65 -1.24 -9.95
C VAL A 329 -10.07 0.16 -9.52
N THR A 330 -11.37 0.37 -9.35
CA THR A 330 -11.93 1.67 -8.96
C THR A 330 -12.21 1.75 -7.46
N GLY A 331 -12.41 0.60 -6.80
CA GLY A 331 -12.98 0.58 -5.45
C GLY A 331 -14.44 1.01 -5.41
N ASP A 332 -15.06 1.23 -6.57
CA ASP A 332 -16.45 1.64 -6.68
C ASP A 332 -17.38 0.48 -6.36
N TYR A 333 -18.60 0.82 -5.90
CA TYR A 333 -19.57 -0.17 -5.42
C TYR A 333 -19.05 -1.10 -4.31
N ASP A 334 -18.20 -0.62 -3.40
CA ASP A 334 -17.66 -1.44 -2.30
C ASP A 334 -18.68 -1.73 -1.19
N PHE A 335 -19.82 -2.32 -1.56
CA PHE A 335 -20.91 -2.71 -0.69
C PHE A 335 -21.06 -4.24 -0.67
N GLY A 336 -21.15 -4.81 0.52
CA GLY A 336 -21.40 -6.23 0.75
C GLY A 336 -22.53 -6.41 1.75
N LEU A 337 -23.32 -7.46 1.58
CA LEU A 337 -24.39 -7.81 2.51
C LEU A 337 -24.16 -9.20 3.10
N LEU A 338 -24.40 -9.33 4.39
CA LEU A 338 -24.40 -10.61 5.10
C LEU A 338 -25.80 -10.86 5.67
N LYS A 339 -26.38 -12.02 5.40
CA LYS A 339 -27.64 -12.45 5.99
C LYS A 339 -27.39 -13.37 7.18
N LEU A 340 -27.93 -13.04 8.33
CA LEU A 340 -27.89 -13.88 9.53
C LEU A 340 -28.85 -15.07 9.39
N ARG A 341 -28.46 -16.23 9.94
CA ARG A 341 -29.30 -17.44 10.00
C ARG A 341 -30.58 -17.19 10.80
N GLU A 342 -30.41 -16.53 11.94
CA GLU A 342 -31.47 -16.23 12.88
C GLU A 342 -31.61 -14.72 13.02
N ARG A 343 -32.86 -14.24 13.16
CA ARG A 343 -33.15 -12.85 13.47
C ARG A 343 -32.52 -12.47 14.81
N TYR A 344 -31.76 -11.39 14.83
CA TYR A 344 -31.32 -10.78 16.06
C TYR A 344 -32.41 -9.83 16.59
N MET A 345 -33.40 -10.38 17.30
CA MET A 345 -34.59 -9.65 17.76
C MET A 345 -34.32 -8.43 18.66
N ARG A 346 -33.13 -8.34 19.28
CA ARG A 346 -32.70 -7.20 20.10
C ARG A 346 -31.69 -6.30 19.37
N ALA A 347 -31.61 -6.40 18.05
CA ALA A 347 -30.73 -5.57 17.24
C ALA A 347 -31.22 -4.12 17.27
N VAL A 348 -30.34 -3.21 17.69
CA VAL A 348 -30.48 -1.81 17.30
C VAL A 348 -29.86 -1.70 15.92
N VAL A 349 -30.63 -1.20 14.95
CA VAL A 349 -30.23 -1.13 13.56
C VAL A 349 -29.97 0.32 13.16
N VAL A 350 -29.02 0.53 12.27
CA VAL A 350 -28.78 1.85 11.70
C VAL A 350 -29.81 2.14 10.61
N LYS A 351 -30.27 3.38 10.53
CA LYS A 351 -31.10 3.85 9.40
C LYS A 351 -30.19 4.18 8.23
N LEU A 352 -30.47 3.58 7.07
CA LEU A 352 -29.83 3.97 5.81
C LEU A 352 -30.49 5.25 5.28
N PRO A 353 -29.73 6.14 4.59
CA PRO A 353 -30.30 7.30 3.93
C PRO A 353 -31.39 6.89 2.94
N THR A 354 -32.50 7.64 2.89
CA THR A 354 -33.56 7.46 1.89
C THR A 354 -33.31 8.34 0.67
N GLY A 355 -33.54 7.80 -0.53
CA GLY A 355 -33.40 8.53 -1.80
C GLY A 355 -31.96 8.96 -2.11
N SER A 356 -31.82 10.12 -2.77
CA SER A 356 -30.54 10.70 -3.19
C SER A 356 -29.94 11.66 -2.14
N ARG A 357 -30.31 11.51 -0.86
CA ARG A 357 -29.84 12.41 0.21
C ARG A 357 -28.31 12.47 0.22
N ARG A 358 -27.77 13.69 0.10
CA ARG A 358 -26.35 14.01 0.27
C ARG A 358 -26.19 14.76 1.60
N PHE A 359 -25.10 14.49 2.28
CA PHE A 359 -24.73 15.19 3.50
C PHE A 359 -23.87 16.40 3.13
N PRO A 360 -24.18 17.62 3.64
CA PRO A 360 -23.39 18.81 3.35
C PRO A 360 -21.93 18.68 3.78
N PRO A 361 -20.99 19.29 3.04
CA PRO A 361 -19.61 19.39 3.49
C PRO A 361 -19.49 20.06 4.87
N GLY A 362 -18.54 19.59 5.67
CA GLY A 362 -18.35 20.03 7.06
C GLY A 362 -19.25 19.32 8.07
N GLU A 363 -20.31 18.62 7.64
CA GLU A 363 -21.12 17.81 8.55
C GLU A 363 -20.28 16.70 9.17
N ARG A 364 -20.41 16.50 10.48
CA ARG A 364 -19.57 15.55 11.22
C ARG A 364 -20.14 14.15 11.13
N CYS A 365 -19.30 13.22 10.67
CA CYS A 365 -19.59 11.80 10.63
C CYS A 365 -18.64 11.05 11.58
N THR A 366 -19.03 9.85 11.98
CA THR A 366 -18.23 9.00 12.84
C THR A 366 -17.81 7.76 12.07
N ALA A 367 -16.50 7.60 11.93
CA ALA A 367 -15.89 6.35 11.51
C ALA A 367 -15.64 5.49 12.74
N MET A 368 -15.93 4.20 12.68
CA MET A 368 -15.74 3.29 13.81
C MET A 368 -15.33 1.89 13.36
N GLY A 369 -14.56 1.19 14.19
CA GLY A 369 -14.11 -0.16 13.90
C GLY A 369 -13.05 -0.68 14.87
N TRP A 370 -12.58 -1.88 14.58
CA TRP A 370 -11.44 -2.51 15.23
C TRP A 370 -10.28 -2.55 14.24
N GLY A 371 -9.07 -2.24 14.69
CA GLY A 371 -7.94 -2.09 13.76
C GLY A 371 -6.70 -1.53 14.42
N TYR A 372 -5.65 -1.38 13.62
CA TYR A 372 -4.37 -0.84 14.10
C TYR A 372 -4.46 0.68 14.27
N THR A 373 -3.92 1.21 15.35
CA THR A 373 -3.69 2.65 15.53
C THR A 373 -2.22 2.97 15.31
N GLN A 374 -1.85 4.24 15.16
CA GLN A 374 -0.44 4.66 15.10
C GLN A 374 0.27 4.55 16.46
N GLY A 375 -0.46 4.30 17.56
CA GLY A 375 0.06 4.23 18.92
C GLY A 375 0.12 2.81 19.51
N PRO A 376 0.57 2.65 20.76
CA PRO A 376 0.69 1.36 21.46
C PRO A 376 -0.67 0.76 21.88
N GLU A 377 -1.76 1.34 21.40
CA GLU A 377 -3.09 1.12 21.94
C GLU A 377 -3.71 -0.19 21.45
N SER A 378 -4.63 -0.75 22.24
CA SER A 378 -5.24 -2.04 21.93
C SER A 378 -6.05 -1.99 20.65
N ARG A 379 -5.66 -2.82 19.67
CA ARG A 379 -6.46 -3.10 18.46
C ARG A 379 -7.76 -3.84 18.76
N GLU A 380 -7.92 -4.40 19.96
CA GLU A 380 -9.01 -5.31 20.31
C GLU A 380 -10.30 -4.59 20.68
N GLN A 381 -10.19 -3.39 21.23
CA GLN A 381 -11.31 -2.57 21.65
C GLN A 381 -11.81 -1.70 20.49
N LEU A 382 -13.11 -1.48 20.43
CA LEU A 382 -13.77 -0.65 19.42
C LEU A 382 -13.31 0.80 19.56
N ARG A 383 -13.01 1.41 18.42
CA ARG A 383 -12.58 2.81 18.36
C ARG A 383 -13.44 3.61 17.41
N LYS A 384 -13.46 4.92 17.62
CA LYS A 384 -14.13 5.88 16.77
C LYS A 384 -13.26 7.09 16.46
N VAL A 385 -13.54 7.73 15.33
CA VAL A 385 -13.02 9.05 15.00
C VAL A 385 -14.13 9.89 14.36
N GLU A 386 -14.22 11.16 14.74
CA GLU A 386 -15.17 12.10 14.16
C GLU A 386 -14.49 12.92 13.06
N LEU A 387 -15.04 12.85 11.85
CA LEU A 387 -14.48 13.43 10.64
C LEU A 387 -15.52 14.35 9.98
N PRO A 388 -15.13 15.53 9.48
CA PRO A 388 -16.02 16.34 8.66
C PRO A 388 -16.10 15.76 7.25
N ILE A 389 -17.28 15.81 6.64
CA ILE A 389 -17.45 15.42 5.24
C ILE A 389 -16.72 16.42 4.34
N VAL A 390 -15.90 15.91 3.42
CA VAL A 390 -15.13 16.70 2.47
C VAL A 390 -15.96 16.93 1.21
N PRO A 391 -15.99 18.15 0.64
CA PRO A 391 -16.67 18.39 -0.62
C PRO A 391 -16.17 17.44 -1.73
N GLN A 392 -17.10 16.85 -2.50
CA GLN A 392 -16.75 15.86 -3.52
C GLN A 392 -15.74 16.37 -4.55
N GLN A 393 -15.82 17.65 -4.91
CA GLN A 393 -14.87 18.27 -5.85
C GLN A 393 -13.47 18.37 -5.26
N ILE A 394 -13.36 18.74 -3.98
CA ILE A 394 -12.07 18.78 -3.28
C ILE A 394 -11.51 17.37 -3.18
N CYS A 395 -12.34 16.39 -2.82
CA CYS A 395 -11.89 15.00 -2.75
C CYS A 395 -11.42 14.48 -4.11
N ARG A 396 -12.23 14.65 -5.18
CA ARG A 396 -11.83 14.27 -6.54
C ARG A 396 -10.51 14.91 -6.95
N LYS A 397 -10.35 16.21 -6.69
CA LYS A 397 -9.11 16.93 -7.00
C LYS A 397 -7.92 16.40 -6.20
N ALA A 398 -8.11 16.06 -4.92
CA ALA A 398 -7.04 15.50 -4.08
C ALA A 398 -6.51 14.15 -4.63
N TYR A 399 -7.39 13.35 -5.24
CA TYR A 399 -7.05 12.04 -5.78
C TYR A 399 -6.94 12.00 -7.31
N GLU A 400 -7.08 13.13 -8.03
CA GLU A 400 -7.18 13.15 -9.50
C GLU A 400 -5.96 12.56 -10.23
N ALA A 401 -4.81 12.56 -9.55
CA ALA A 401 -3.56 12.00 -10.04
C ALA A 401 -3.39 10.50 -9.72
N THR A 402 -4.21 9.93 -8.82
CA THR A 402 -4.01 8.60 -8.21
C THR A 402 -5.19 7.65 -8.42
N ASP A 403 -6.42 8.12 -8.21
CA ASP A 403 -7.64 7.32 -8.17
C ASP A 403 -8.84 8.05 -8.76
N GLU A 404 -9.84 7.30 -9.24
CA GLU A 404 -11.11 7.87 -9.69
C GLU A 404 -12.14 7.88 -8.54
N ILE A 405 -12.41 9.06 -7.98
CA ILE A 405 -13.44 9.22 -6.95
C ILE A 405 -14.83 9.44 -7.57
N THR A 406 -15.63 8.38 -7.58
CA THR A 406 -16.97 8.38 -8.18
C THR A 406 -18.00 9.11 -7.31
N ALA A 407 -19.22 9.34 -7.83
CA ALA A 407 -20.32 9.93 -7.05
C ALA A 407 -20.91 9.00 -5.96
N ARG A 408 -20.43 7.75 -5.87
CA ARG A 408 -20.88 6.74 -4.89
C ARG A 408 -19.90 6.62 -3.71
N MET A 409 -18.76 7.29 -3.78
CA MET A 409 -17.77 7.37 -2.71
C MET A 409 -17.94 8.69 -1.95
N ILE A 410 -17.78 8.65 -0.63
CA ILE A 410 -17.83 9.82 0.25
C ILE A 410 -16.47 9.95 0.92
N CYS A 411 -15.95 11.16 0.96
CA CYS A 411 -14.70 11.47 1.63
C CYS A 411 -14.99 12.22 2.93
N ALA A 412 -14.26 11.88 3.99
CA ALA A 412 -14.33 12.59 5.25
C ALA A 412 -12.94 12.63 5.88
N GLY A 413 -12.55 13.77 6.44
CA GLY A 413 -11.19 13.97 6.94
C GLY A 413 -10.86 15.44 7.11
N TYR A 414 -9.81 15.72 7.87
CA TYR A 414 -9.29 17.08 8.08
C TYR A 414 -8.22 17.40 7.04
N ALA A 415 -8.24 18.63 6.50
CA ALA A 415 -7.28 19.05 5.47
C ALA A 415 -5.84 19.11 6.00
N GLU A 416 -5.66 19.30 7.30
CA GLU A 416 -4.33 19.36 7.93
C GLU A 416 -3.67 17.98 8.13
N GLY A 417 -4.35 16.88 7.77
CA GLY A 417 -3.97 15.54 8.24
C GLY A 417 -4.26 15.40 9.75
N LEU A 418 -3.68 14.43 10.45
CA LEU A 418 -3.78 14.23 11.92
C LEU A 418 -4.95 13.39 12.46
N ARG A 419 -6.14 13.38 11.87
CA ARG A 419 -7.26 12.47 12.27
C ARG A 419 -7.93 11.92 11.03
N ASP A 420 -7.92 10.60 10.87
CA ASP A 420 -8.39 9.98 9.64
C ASP A 420 -8.78 8.50 9.84
N ALA A 421 -9.56 7.96 8.93
CA ALA A 421 -9.67 6.54 8.70
C ALA A 421 -8.81 6.21 7.47
N CYS A 422 -7.50 6.08 7.65
CA CYS A 422 -6.58 5.84 6.53
C CYS A 422 -6.74 4.42 5.95
N ASP A 423 -6.70 4.35 4.62
CA ASP A 423 -6.75 3.13 3.78
C ASP A 423 -8.05 2.33 3.94
N VAL A 424 -9.18 3.01 3.74
CA VAL A 424 -10.50 2.40 3.86
C VAL A 424 -11.32 2.67 2.60
N SER A 425 -11.39 1.66 1.74
CA SER A 425 -12.60 1.48 0.95
C SER A 425 -13.65 0.93 1.93
N MET A 426 -14.58 1.81 2.31
CA MET A 426 -15.66 1.61 3.28
C MET A 426 -15.32 1.68 4.79
N VAL A 427 -15.17 2.91 5.30
CA VAL A 427 -15.85 3.21 6.56
C VAL A 427 -17.32 3.37 6.19
N ILE A 428 -18.23 2.67 6.84
CA ILE A 428 -19.63 3.12 6.82
C ILE A 428 -19.65 4.45 7.58
N LEU A 429 -19.51 5.54 6.82
CA LEU A 429 -19.56 6.91 7.32
C LEU A 429 -20.98 7.15 7.82
N LEU A 430 -21.16 7.00 9.14
CA LEU A 430 -22.42 7.32 9.77
C LEU A 430 -22.38 8.78 10.19
N VAL A 431 -23.20 9.58 9.54
CA VAL A 431 -23.46 10.95 9.96
C VAL A 431 -24.22 10.91 11.28
N ASN A 432 -23.71 11.67 12.24
CA ASN A 432 -24.22 11.69 13.60
C ASN A 432 -25.62 12.31 13.60
N GLN A 433 -26.67 11.48 13.50
CA GLN A 433 -28.02 11.94 13.79
C GLN A 433 -28.14 12.07 15.31
N ARG A 434 -27.96 13.29 15.83
CA ARG A 434 -28.44 13.63 17.17
C ARG A 434 -29.96 13.47 17.15
N PHE A 435 -30.45 12.46 17.86
CA PHE A 435 -31.86 12.37 18.22
C PHE A 435 -32.08 13.36 19.36
N ASN A 436 -32.81 14.46 19.08
CA ASN A 436 -33.65 15.08 20.09
C ASN A 436 -34.96 14.31 20.15
#